data_AF-A0A7W2XXT1-F1
#
_entry.id   AF-A0A7W2XXT1-F1
#
_cell.length_a   1.000
_cell.length_b   1.000
_cell.length_c   1.000
_cell.angle_alpha   90.00
_cell.angle_beta   90.00
_cell.angle_gamma   90.00
#
_symmetry.space_group_name_H-M   'P 1'
#
loop_
_entity.id
_entity.type
_entity.pdbx_description
1 polymer ?
#
loop_
_entity_poly.entity_id
_entity_poly.type
_entity_poly.pdbx_seq_one_letter_code
_entity_poly.pdbx_strand_id
1 'polypeptide(L)' 'MEKNLSLIAQKEPKGRYAVIIVDGAAWHQAHLTEKFDNLSIIKFTLFP' A
#
# COMPACT_ATOMS: atom_id res chain seq x y z
N MET A 1 -9.74 0.81 5.00
CA MET A 1 -8.50 0.53 4.24
C MET A 1 -7.56 1.72 4.31
N GLU A 2 -8.03 2.92 3.93
CA GLU A 2 -7.28 4.19 4.07
C GLU A 2 -6.65 4.39 5.47
N LYS A 3 -7.41 4.19 6.55
CA LYS A 3 -6.88 4.29 7.93
C LYS A 3 -5.68 3.37 8.20
N ASN A 4 -5.64 2.17 7.62
CA ASN A 4 -4.54 1.23 7.81
C ASN A 4 -3.30 1.68 7.02
N LEU A 5 -3.50 2.17 5.80
CA LEU A 5 -2.41 2.76 4.99
C LEU A 5 -1.85 4.02 5.65
N SER A 6 -2.70 4.88 6.21
CA SER A 6 -2.26 6.08 6.94
C SER A 6 -1.39 5.73 8.15
N LEU A 7 -1.72 4.66 8.87
CA LEU A 7 -0.92 4.20 10.01
C LEU A 7 0.45 3.67 9.58
N ILE A 8 0.53 2.98 8.43
CA ILE A 8 1.79 2.51 7.86
C ILE A 8 2.62 3.71 7.39
N ALA A 9 2.03 4.61 6.61
CA ALA A 9 2.69 5.81 6.10
C ALA A 9 3.22 6.73 7.22
N GLN A 10 2.49 6.87 8.34
CA GLN A 10 2.93 7.66 9.51
C GLN A 10 4.00 6.97 10.35
N LYS A 11 4.06 5.63 10.34
CA LYS A 11 5.04 4.88 11.11
C LYS A 11 6.42 4.87 10.44
N GLU A 12 6.47 5.13 9.14
CA GLU A 12 7.74 5.20 8.42
C GLU A 12 8.58 6.40 8.88
N PRO A 13 9.86 6.18 9.26
CA PRO A 13 10.80 7.26 9.53
C PRO A 13 10.93 8.21 8.34
N LYS A 14 11.14 9.50 8.60
CA LYS A 14 11.35 10.51 7.54
C LYS A 14 12.44 10.03 6.56
N GLY A 15 12.10 10.02 5.27
CA GLY A 15 12.99 9.60 4.18
C GLY A 15 12.97 8.10 3.87
N ARG A 16 12.12 7.30 4.51
CA ARG A 16 11.90 5.89 4.14
C ARG A 16 10.64 5.72 3.30
N TYR A 17 10.68 4.71 2.44
CA TYR A 17 9.61 4.37 1.52
C TYR A 17 9.06 2.99 1.87
N ALA A 18 7.74 2.89 2.06
CA ALA A 18 7.09 1.62 2.36
C ALA A 18 6.53 0.98 1.09
N VAL A 19 6.76 -0.33 0.97
CA VAL A 19 6.19 -1.16 -0.10
C VAL A 19 5.37 -2.25 0.55
N ILE A 20 4.08 -2.30 0.21
CA ILE A 20 3.16 -3.33 0.67
C ILE A 20 3.00 -4.35 -0.46
N ILE A 21 3.25 -5.62 -0.16
CA ILE A 21 3.10 -6.73 -1.09
C ILE A 21 1.85 -7.52 -0.73
N VAL A 22 0.99 -7.79 -1.71
CA VAL A 22 -0.35 -8.33 -1.49
C VAL A 22 -0.60 -9.48 -2.46
N ASP A 23 -1.20 -10.56 -1.96
CA ASP A 23 -1.70 -11.66 -2.76
C ASP A 23 -3.23 -11.76 -2.59
N GLY A 24 -3.96 -11.86 -3.71
CA GLY A 24 -5.42 -11.98 -3.73
C GLY A 24 -6.24 -10.71 -4.04
N ALA A 25 -7.55 -10.90 -4.18
CA ALA A 25 -8.50 -9.89 -4.69
C ALA A 25 -8.95 -8.83 -3.66
N ALA A 26 -8.64 -8.99 -2.37
CA ALA A 26 -9.25 -8.16 -1.32
C ALA A 26 -8.67 -6.73 -1.22
N TRP A 27 -7.47 -6.45 -1.74
CA TRP A 27 -6.80 -5.14 -1.60
C TRP A 27 -6.90 -4.33 -2.89
N HIS A 28 -8.07 -4.35 -3.53
CA HIS A 28 -8.26 -3.92 -4.92
C HIS A 28 -8.22 -2.40 -5.18
N GLN A 29 -7.90 -1.58 -4.18
CA GLN A 29 -8.00 -0.13 -4.27
C GLN A 29 -6.61 0.52 -4.34
N ALA A 30 -5.90 0.28 -5.45
CA ALA A 30 -4.60 0.91 -5.72
C ALA A 30 -4.67 2.46 -5.67
N HIS A 31 -5.82 3.06 -6.00
CA HIS A 31 -6.03 4.50 -5.88
C HIS A 31 -5.90 5.03 -4.43
N LEU A 32 -5.98 4.17 -3.41
CA LEU A 32 -5.77 4.61 -2.03
C LEU A 32 -4.30 4.91 -1.72
N THR A 33 -3.35 4.38 -2.49
CA THR A 33 -1.92 4.71 -2.33
C THR A 33 -1.53 6.01 -3.01
N GLU A 34 -2.31 6.49 -3.99
CA GLU A 34 -2.07 7.79 -4.67
C GLU A 34 -2.12 8.99 -3.70
N LYS A 35 -2.72 8.81 -2.53
CA LYS A 35 -2.78 9.82 -1.45
C LYS A 35 -1.50 9.91 -0.61
N PHE A 36 -0.53 9.01 -0.81
CA PHE A 36 0.66 8.89 0.03
C PHE A 36 1.93 8.90 -0.83
N ASP A 37 2.76 9.92 -0.66
CA ASP A 37 4.01 10.06 -1.42
C ASP A 37 5.10 9.04 -1.03
N ASN A 38 4.93 8.36 0.11
CA ASN A 38 5.92 7.43 0.68
C ASN A 38 5.45 5.97 0.73
N LEU A 39 4.41 5.62 -0.03
CA LEU A 39 3.79 4.29 0.04
C LEU A 39 3.38 3.78 -1.34
N SER A 40 3.81 2.55 -1.69
CA SER A 40 3.29 1.81 -2.84
C SER A 40 2.71 0.46 -2.43
N ILE A 41 1.72 -0.01 -3.18
CA ILE A 41 1.21 -1.38 -3.10
C ILE A 41 1.56 -2.13 -4.40
N ILE A 42 2.21 -3.27 -4.26
CA ILE A 42 2.45 -4.22 -5.34
C ILE A 42 1.47 -5.39 -5.17
N LYS A 43 0.65 -5.62 -6.19
CA LYS A 43 -0.28 -6.75 -6.23
C LYS A 43 0.29 -7.90 -7.04
N PHE A 44 0.40 -9.05 -6.39
CA PHE A 44 0.53 -10.32 -7.10
C PHE A 44 -0.86 -10.78 -7.52
N THR A 45 -1.06 -10.77 -8.83
CA THR A 45 -2.19 -11.47 -9.44
C THR A 45 -1.75 -12.90 -9.64
N LEU A 46 -2.38 -13.83 -8.93
CA LEU A 46 -2.42 -15.22 -9.37
C LEU A 46 -3.12 -15.21 -10.74
N PHE A 47 -2.36 -15.50 -11.80
CA PHE A 47 -2.92 -15.82 -13.12
C PHE A 47 -3.91 -17.01 -13.00
N PRO A 48 -4.90 -17.12 -13.91
CA PRO A 48 -6.21 -17.76 -13.66
C PRO A 48 -6.17 -19.21 -13.18
#